data_AF-L5LIQ8-F1
#
_entry.id   AF-L5LIQ8-F1
#
_cell.length_a   1.000
_cell.length_b   1.000
_cell.length_c   1.000
_cell.angle_alpha   90.00
_cell.angle_beta   90.00
_cell.angle_gamma   90.00
#
_symmetry.space_group_name_H-M   'P 1'
#
loop_
_entity.id
_entity.type
_entity.pdbx_description
1 polymer ?
#
loop_
_entity_poly.entity_id
_entity_poly.type
_entity_poly.pdbx_seq_one_letter_code
_entity_poly.pdbx_strand_id
1 'polypeptide(L)'
;MGAHLARRYLGDSSGEPDPLRMPTFPPDYGFPGRKEREMVATQQQMNDAQLVLQQRDYCAHYLIRLLKCKRDSFPNFLACKHEQHDWDFWVDNPKQFPK
;
A
#
# COMPACT_ATOMS: atom_id res chain seq x y z
N MET A 1 -11.51 -8.03 -13.81
CA MET A 1 -10.33 -8.90 -13.60
C MET A 1 -10.78 -10.17 -12.91
N GLY A 2 -10.72 -11.33 -13.57
CA GLY A 2 -11.20 -12.60 -12.98
C GLY A 2 -10.85 -13.87 -13.76
N ALA A 3 -10.20 -13.74 -14.92
CA ALA A 3 -9.83 -14.88 -15.76
C ALA A 3 -8.89 -15.89 -15.07
N HIS A 4 -8.11 -15.45 -14.07
CA HIS A 4 -7.28 -16.34 -13.26
C HIS A 4 -8.11 -17.35 -12.46
N LEU A 5 -9.34 -17.01 -12.06
CA LEU A 5 -10.21 -17.94 -11.34
C LEU A 5 -10.65 -19.09 -12.25
N ALA A 6 -11.05 -18.77 -13.49
CA ALA A 6 -11.44 -19.80 -14.46
C ALA A 6 -10.28 -20.77 -14.75
N ARG A 7 -9.05 -20.26 -14.86
CA ARG A 7 -7.88 -21.10 -15.06
C ARG A 7 -7.54 -21.96 -13.83
N ARG A 8 -7.70 -21.42 -12.60
CA ARG A 8 -7.50 -22.19 -11.36
C ARG A 8 -8.47 -23.35 -11.20
N TYR A 9 -9.74 -23.04 -11.41
CA TYR A 9 -10.83 -23.93 -11.05
C TYR A 9 -11.23 -24.87 -12.18
N LEU A 10 -11.07 -24.45 -13.44
CA LEU A 10 -11.39 -25.27 -14.61
C LEU A 10 -10.16 -25.89 -15.27
N GLY A 11 -8.96 -25.32 -15.06
CA GLY A 11 -7.69 -25.86 -15.53
C GLY A 11 -6.89 -26.55 -14.43
N ASP A 12 -5.59 -26.72 -14.66
CA ASP A 12 -4.68 -27.36 -13.69
C ASP A 12 -4.21 -26.38 -12.61
N SER A 13 -4.42 -26.74 -11.33
CA SER A 13 -4.04 -25.90 -10.19
C SER A 13 -2.54 -25.90 -9.87
N SER A 14 -1.74 -26.75 -10.53
CA SER A 14 -0.30 -26.90 -10.26
C SER A 14 0.52 -25.70 -10.76
N GLY A 15 0.11 -25.07 -11.85
CA GLY A 15 0.74 -23.88 -12.41
C GLY A 15 0.30 -22.58 -11.74
N GLU A 16 -0.74 -22.63 -10.91
CA GLU A 16 -1.34 -21.43 -10.33
C GLU A 16 -1.00 -21.22 -8.86
N PRO A 17 -0.62 -19.99 -8.47
CA PRO A 17 -0.23 -19.71 -7.10
C PRO A 17 -1.44 -19.66 -6.16
N ASP A 18 -1.27 -20.18 -4.95
CA ASP A 18 -2.30 -20.13 -3.90
C ASP A 18 -2.21 -18.83 -3.08
N PRO A 19 -3.26 -17.97 -3.02
CA PRO A 19 -3.25 -16.67 -2.33
C PRO A 19 -2.89 -16.73 -0.86
N LEU A 20 -3.21 -17.82 -0.16
CA LEU A 20 -2.90 -17.97 1.25
C LEU A 20 -1.43 -18.32 1.50
N ARG A 21 -0.71 -18.79 0.48
CA ARG A 21 0.67 -19.30 0.56
C ARG A 21 1.60 -18.60 -0.43
N MET A 22 1.43 -17.30 -0.59
CA MET A 22 2.36 -16.44 -1.34
C MET A 22 3.28 -15.68 -0.38
N PRO A 23 4.57 -15.48 -0.69
CA PRO A 23 5.34 -15.99 -1.83
C PRO A 23 6.00 -17.36 -1.58
N THR A 24 5.97 -18.26 -2.56
CA THR A 24 6.64 -19.59 -2.47
C THR A 24 8.14 -19.52 -2.82
N PHE A 25 8.52 -18.60 -3.70
CA PHE A 25 9.91 -18.40 -4.12
C PHE A 25 10.60 -17.33 -3.27
N PRO A 26 11.92 -17.45 -3.04
CA PRO A 26 12.66 -16.45 -2.30
C PRO A 26 12.68 -15.11 -3.05
N PRO A 27 12.64 -13.98 -2.34
CA PRO A 27 12.53 -12.64 -2.96
C PRO A 27 13.76 -12.23 -3.79
N ASP A 28 14.90 -12.89 -3.57
CA ASP A 28 16.17 -12.56 -4.25
C ASP A 28 16.35 -13.34 -5.57
N TYR A 29 15.46 -14.29 -5.87
CA TYR A 29 15.55 -15.10 -7.08
C TYR A 29 15.34 -14.23 -8.33
N GLY A 30 16.42 -14.01 -9.10
CA GLY A 30 16.40 -13.23 -10.33
C GLY A 30 16.66 -11.73 -10.16
N PHE A 31 16.95 -11.24 -8.95
CA PHE A 31 17.26 -9.83 -8.70
C PHE A 31 18.65 -9.64 -8.08
N PRO A 32 19.66 -9.19 -8.85
CA PRO A 32 20.95 -8.82 -8.28
C PRO A 32 20.82 -7.46 -7.57
N GLY A 33 20.63 -7.47 -6.23
CA GLY A 33 20.58 -6.25 -5.41
C GLY A 33 19.20 -5.63 -5.24
N ARG A 34 18.22 -6.42 -4.77
CA ARG A 34 16.89 -5.91 -4.40
C ARG A 34 16.99 -4.96 -3.22
N LYS A 35 16.61 -3.69 -3.42
CA LYS A 35 16.53 -2.71 -2.34
C LYS A 35 15.28 -2.91 -1.49
N GLU A 36 15.42 -2.67 -0.19
CA GLU A 36 14.31 -2.70 0.75
C GLU A 36 13.45 -1.44 0.61
N ARG A 37 12.18 -1.54 1.06
CA ARG A 37 11.26 -0.41 1.03
C ARG A 37 11.56 0.52 2.19
N GLU A 38 11.71 1.81 1.88
CA GLU A 38 11.96 2.83 2.89
C GLU A 38 10.66 3.21 3.63
N MET A 39 10.69 3.16 4.95
CA MET A 39 9.62 3.67 5.81
C MET A 39 9.84 5.16 6.08
N VAL A 40 9.03 6.02 5.45
CA VAL A 40 9.15 7.48 5.59
C VAL A 40 8.59 8.00 6.92
N ALA A 41 7.49 7.41 7.41
CA ALA A 41 6.86 7.80 8.67
C ALA A 41 7.50 7.08 9.87
N THR A 42 7.78 7.81 10.94
CA THR A 42 8.28 7.19 12.18
C THR A 42 7.15 6.48 12.93
N GLN A 43 7.49 5.44 13.70
CA GLN A 43 6.49 4.71 14.49
C GLN A 43 5.80 5.60 15.53
N GLN A 44 6.53 6.56 16.10
CA GLN A 44 6.00 7.54 17.05
C GLN A 44 4.95 8.44 16.39
N GLN A 45 5.25 9.00 15.21
CA GLN A 45 4.30 9.84 14.46
C GLN A 45 2.99 9.10 14.15
N MET A 46 3.06 7.80 13.81
CA MET A 46 1.87 6.99 13.55
C MET A 46 1.04 6.71 14.82
N ASN A 47 1.71 6.61 15.96
CA ASN A 47 1.05 6.40 17.25
C ASN A 47 0.37 7.68 17.75
N ASP A 48 1.06 8.82 17.61
CA ASP A 48 0.54 10.15 17.99
C ASP A 48 -0.67 10.54 17.13
N ALA A 49 -0.65 10.18 15.84
CA ALA A 49 -1.79 10.34 14.94
C ALA A 49 -2.91 9.31 15.15
N GLN A 50 -2.74 8.35 16.08
CA GLN A 50 -3.71 7.31 16.42
C GLN A 50 -4.26 6.54 15.21
N LEU A 51 -3.37 6.17 14.27
CA LEU A 51 -3.77 5.43 13.08
C LEU A 51 -4.20 3.99 13.40
N VAL A 52 -5.21 3.50 12.67
CA VAL A 52 -5.67 2.10 12.73
C VAL A 52 -4.56 1.17 12.26
N LEU A 53 -4.46 -0.04 12.84
CA LEU A 53 -3.40 -1.01 12.52
C LEU A 53 -3.29 -1.32 11.02
N GLN A 54 -4.43 -1.43 10.31
CA GLN A 54 -4.46 -1.68 8.87
C GLN A 54 -3.95 -0.52 8.01
N GLN A 55 -3.89 0.70 8.57
CA GLN A 55 -3.45 1.90 7.84
C GLN A 55 -1.97 2.24 8.12
N ARG A 56 -1.28 1.44 8.95
CA ARG A 56 0.13 1.63 9.33
C ARG A 56 1.09 1.02 8.30
N ASP A 57 0.81 1.26 7.03
CA ASP A 57 1.61 0.78 5.91
C ASP A 57 2.73 1.76 5.55
N TYR A 58 3.60 1.38 4.61
CA TYR A 58 4.62 2.26 4.03
C TYR A 58 4.06 3.60 3.50
N CYS A 59 2.77 3.66 3.13
CA CYS A 59 2.09 4.86 2.62
C CYS A 59 1.54 5.80 3.71
N ALA A 60 1.67 5.46 5.01
CA ALA A 60 0.99 6.17 6.10
C ALA A 60 1.33 7.68 6.20
N HIS A 61 2.47 8.09 5.67
CA HIS A 61 2.87 9.51 5.63
C HIS A 61 1.88 10.40 4.85
N TYR A 62 1.27 9.89 3.77
CA TYR A 62 0.24 10.62 3.03
C TYR A 62 -1.06 10.75 3.84
N LEU A 63 -1.42 9.70 4.58
CA LEU A 63 -2.61 9.72 5.42
C LEU A 63 -2.47 10.76 6.56
N ILE A 64 -1.30 10.87 7.16
CA ILE A 64 -1.02 11.87 8.19
C ILE A 64 -1.17 13.29 7.62
N ARG A 65 -0.71 13.55 6.39
CA ARG A 65 -0.90 14.85 5.71
C ARG A 65 -2.38 15.15 5.51
N LEU A 66 -3.13 14.19 4.97
CA LEU A 66 -4.56 14.32 4.74
C LEU A 66 -5.33 14.64 6.02
N LEU A 67 -5.02 13.95 7.12
CA LEU A 67 -5.63 14.22 8.42
C LEU A 67 -5.28 15.61 8.95
N LYS A 68 -4.03 16.05 8.76
CA LYS A 68 -3.59 17.39 9.12
C LYS A 68 -4.33 18.46 8.30
N CYS A 69 -4.41 18.31 6.98
CA CYS A 69 -5.13 19.22 6.10
C CYS A 69 -6.62 19.29 6.44
N LYS A 70 -7.28 18.17 6.76
CA LYS A 70 -8.68 18.18 7.22
C LYS A 70 -8.88 18.95 8.53
N ARG A 71 -7.91 18.87 9.45
CA ARG A 71 -7.95 19.61 10.72
C ARG A 71 -7.74 21.11 10.50
N ASP A 72 -6.79 21.47 9.65
CA ASP A 72 -6.36 22.86 9.46
C ASP A 72 -7.29 23.64 8.50
N SER A 73 -8.00 22.96 7.59
CA SER A 73 -8.88 23.60 6.57
C SER A 73 -10.37 23.66 6.92
N PHE A 74 -10.77 23.26 8.13
CA PHE A 74 -12.16 23.38 8.58
C PHE A 74 -12.57 24.87 8.64
N PRO A 75 -13.65 25.34 7.98
CA PRO A 75 -14.86 24.62 7.51
C PRO A 75 -14.90 24.19 6.03
N ASN A 76 -13.83 24.39 5.26
CA ASN A 76 -13.81 24.16 3.82
C ASN A 76 -13.49 22.69 3.47
N PHE A 77 -14.52 21.85 3.39
CA PHE A 77 -14.37 20.41 3.11
C PHE A 77 -13.75 20.06 1.74
N LEU A 78 -13.78 20.98 0.77
CA LEU A 78 -13.31 20.72 -0.60
C LEU A 78 -11.82 21.07 -0.83
N ALA A 79 -11.15 21.67 0.14
CA ALA A 79 -9.76 22.13 -0.02
C ALA A 79 -8.76 20.97 -0.12
N CYS A 80 -9.08 19.81 0.44
CA CYS A 80 -8.12 18.71 0.65
C CYS A 80 -8.09 17.63 -0.44
N LYS A 81 -8.57 17.92 -1.66
CA LYS A 81 -8.68 16.90 -2.72
C LYS A 81 -7.32 16.42 -3.25
N HIS A 82 -6.32 17.30 -3.25
CA HIS A 82 -4.99 16.94 -3.76
C HIS A 82 -4.34 15.87 -2.88
N GLU A 83 -4.33 16.08 -1.56
CA GLU A 83 -3.75 15.13 -0.62
C GLU A 83 -4.52 13.79 -0.56
N GLN A 84 -5.83 13.85 -0.77
CA GLN A 84 -6.65 12.64 -0.93
C GLN A 84 -6.25 11.85 -2.17
N HIS A 85 -6.12 12.52 -3.31
CA HIS A 85 -5.67 11.88 -4.53
C HIS A 85 -4.26 11.29 -4.38
N ASP A 86 -3.34 12.00 -3.71
CA ASP A 86 -2.00 11.49 -3.45
C ASP A 86 -2.04 10.21 -2.61
N TRP A 87 -2.89 10.17 -1.57
CA TRP A 87 -3.08 8.96 -0.77
C TRP A 87 -3.68 7.82 -1.59
N ASP A 88 -4.77 8.06 -2.32
CA ASP A 88 -5.44 7.05 -3.16
C ASP A 88 -4.47 6.48 -4.23
N PHE A 89 -3.71 7.36 -4.90
CA PHE A 89 -2.73 6.97 -5.90
C PHE A 89 -1.66 6.02 -5.33
N TRP A 90 -1.21 6.28 -4.11
CA TRP A 90 -0.21 5.45 -3.44
C TRP A 90 -0.75 4.12 -2.92
N VAL A 91 -2.00 4.08 -2.47
CA VAL A 91 -2.69 2.85 -2.09
C VAL A 91 -2.86 1.93 -3.31
N ASP A 92 -3.26 2.50 -4.45
CA ASP A 92 -3.47 1.76 -5.69
C ASP A 92 -2.17 1.30 -6.36
N ASN A 93 -1.06 2.01 -6.13
CA ASN A 93 0.24 1.73 -6.76
C ASN A 93 1.33 1.34 -5.76
N PRO A 94 1.20 0.17 -5.07
CA PRO A 94 2.22 -0.32 -4.14
C PRO A 94 3.51 -0.80 -4.85
N LYS A 95 3.64 -0.59 -6.16
CA LYS A 95 4.84 -0.89 -6.96
C LYS A 95 5.73 0.34 -7.17
N GLN A 96 5.24 1.53 -6.87
CA GLN A 96 5.95 2.81 -7.06
C GLN A 96 6.76 3.23 -5.82
N PHE A 97 7.03 2.31 -4.88
CA PHE A 97 8.00 2.60 -3.82
C PHE A 97 9.36 2.90 -4.47
N PRO A 98 10.03 4.00 -4.09
CA PRO A 98 11.29 4.37 -4.68
C PRO A 98 12.25 3.18 -4.58
N LYS A 99 12.73 2.73 -5.73
CA LYS A 99 14.00 2.01 -5.79
C LYS A 99 15.10 2.99 -5.45
#